data_AF-A0A7X7TWX2-F1
#
_entry.id   AF-A0A7X7TWX2-F1
#
_cell.length_a   1.000
_cell.length_b   1.000
_cell.length_c   1.000
_cell.angle_alpha   90.00
_cell.angle_beta   90.00
_cell.angle_gamma   90.00
#
_symmetry.space_group_name_H-M   'P 1'
#
loop_
_entity.id
_entity.type
_entity.pdbx_description
1 polymer ?
#
loop_
_entity_poly.entity_id
_entity_poly.type
_entity_poly.pdbx_seq_one_letter_code
_entity_poly.pdbx_strand_id
1 'polypeptide(L)'
;MEEVIMGNIKNIFKSRKNLQINTIEFDKNNPRGESEENILKDKEFIKLTNSIKSYGILEPLIVKPNESEKDKYVLIDGERRLRAAKQINLITVPCLIAASDADARILAYQIHMLRKQWEKPSETKSIRKIIEDLKNSQPNISESELKKKLREITFHREHEIEDLLILCEYDEAVIDKVISGNLDVSYLIQIKKSFLSPLVSNFPEIVKVYGEDKIREILVEKASNGYLVNTRFLMDKYKSVFKDKNHIEAKKILEEFIKNPPETIQESLDKYLKVKKSTQKICKRNSKDIASTKSQTIRITPKQETKIKDIRAEYELLGKNLSEEEHSYIAEALTCLEKGCLRAAVVMIWAAGISKIITLIEKDLEEYNRVLNDIKNIKKTPYKYYNNQIRNDYTQEDLRDGNDNILMLYLFHKSMINKTEYSSLKADYQIRCDSAHPTTIILTTTKVISIFEDIYSIIFNNKKLQ
;
A
#
# COMPACT_ATOMS: atom_id res chain seq x y z
N MET A 1 -8.87 20.01 -11.04
CA MET A 1 -9.64 18.75 -11.14
C MET A 1 -11.08 19.05 -11.52
N GLU A 2 -11.78 19.90 -10.76
CA GLU A 2 -13.15 20.35 -11.09
C GLU A 2 -13.27 21.00 -12.48
N GLU A 3 -12.38 21.93 -12.87
CA GLU A 3 -12.43 22.55 -14.21
C GLU A 3 -12.20 21.55 -15.35
N VAL A 4 -11.35 20.54 -15.14
CA VAL A 4 -11.06 19.48 -16.12
C VAL A 4 -12.24 18.54 -16.27
N ILE A 5 -12.87 18.18 -15.14
CA ILE A 5 -14.10 17.38 -15.11
C ILE A 5 -15.22 18.15 -15.81
N MET A 6 -15.43 19.43 -15.48
CA MET A 6 -16.44 20.27 -16.13
C MET A 6 -16.17 20.53 -17.62
N GLY A 7 -14.90 20.55 -18.04
CA GLY A 7 -14.48 20.61 -19.44
C GLY A 7 -14.84 19.34 -20.23
N ASN A 8 -14.54 18.16 -19.66
CA ASN A 8 -14.87 16.87 -20.28
C ASN A 8 -16.38 16.58 -20.29
N ILE A 9 -17.09 17.04 -19.26
CA ILE A 9 -18.54 16.89 -19.09
C ILE A 9 -19.35 17.52 -20.24
N LYS A 10 -18.84 18.55 -20.94
CA LYS A 10 -19.57 19.22 -22.03
C LYS A 10 -19.93 18.30 -23.19
N ASN A 11 -19.16 17.25 -23.45
CA ASN A 11 -19.41 16.30 -24.53
C ASN A 11 -20.33 15.12 -24.13
N ILE A 12 -20.69 15.02 -22.84
CA ILE A 12 -21.41 13.88 -22.25
C ILE A 12 -22.94 14.14 -22.19
N PHE A 13 -23.37 15.38 -22.44
CA PHE A 13 -24.78 15.77 -22.41
C PHE A 13 -25.40 15.85 -23.80
N LYS A 14 -26.60 15.27 -23.94
CA LYS A 14 -27.41 15.32 -25.17
C LYS A 14 -27.95 16.72 -25.44
N SER A 15 -28.48 17.35 -24.39
CA SER A 15 -29.21 18.61 -24.48
C SER A 15 -29.44 19.21 -23.10
N ARG A 16 -29.60 20.53 -23.05
CA ARG A 16 -30.13 21.26 -21.89
C ARG A 16 -31.61 21.56 -22.14
N LYS A 17 -32.49 21.16 -21.22
CA LYS A 17 -33.94 21.41 -21.32
C LYS A 17 -34.52 21.78 -19.96
N ASN A 18 -35.57 22.59 -19.96
CA ASN A 18 -36.42 22.75 -18.79
C ASN A 18 -37.44 21.61 -18.79
N LEU A 19 -37.41 20.78 -17.75
CA LEU A 19 -38.30 19.63 -17.60
C LEU A 19 -39.35 19.92 -16.55
N GLN A 20 -40.54 19.35 -16.72
CA GLN A 20 -41.61 19.40 -15.72
C GLN A 20 -41.13 18.64 -14.48
N ILE A 21 -41.29 19.22 -13.29
CA ILE A 21 -40.70 18.64 -12.08
C ILE A 21 -41.28 17.25 -11.75
N ASN A 22 -42.51 16.99 -12.18
CA ASN A 22 -43.23 15.73 -11.95
C ASN A 22 -42.79 14.60 -12.89
N THR A 23 -42.03 14.90 -13.95
CA THR A 23 -41.47 13.86 -14.84
C THR A 23 -40.09 13.37 -14.38
N ILE A 24 -39.55 13.94 -13.30
CA ILE A 24 -38.26 13.58 -12.73
C ILE A 24 -38.45 12.74 -11.46
N GLU A 25 -37.99 11.50 -11.54
CA GLU A 25 -37.99 10.53 -10.46
C GLU A 25 -36.63 10.52 -9.74
N PHE A 26 -36.65 10.28 -8.43
CA PHE A 26 -35.43 10.10 -7.66
C PHE A 26 -34.83 8.73 -7.94
N ASP A 27 -33.51 8.65 -8.05
CA ASP A 27 -32.82 7.35 -8.11
C ASP A 27 -32.94 6.63 -6.76
N LYS A 28 -33.55 5.45 -6.77
CA LYS A 28 -33.70 4.59 -5.58
C LYS A 28 -32.36 4.09 -5.05
N ASN A 29 -31.34 4.04 -5.91
CA ASN A 29 -29.99 3.59 -5.56
C ASN A 29 -29.05 4.76 -5.26
N ASN A 30 -29.59 5.94 -4.98
CA ASN A 30 -28.79 7.12 -4.68
C ASN A 30 -27.91 6.84 -3.44
N PRO A 31 -26.58 6.86 -3.58
CA PRO A 31 -25.65 6.48 -2.51
C PRO A 31 -25.68 7.45 -1.32
N ARG A 32 -26.29 8.64 -1.46
CA ARG A 32 -26.47 9.58 -0.35
C ARG A 32 -27.52 9.08 0.66
N GLY A 33 -28.57 8.40 0.21
CA GLY A 33 -29.61 7.79 1.06
C GLY A 33 -30.14 8.66 2.20
N GLU A 34 -30.01 9.99 2.11
CA GLU A 34 -30.42 10.90 3.19
C GLU A 34 -31.93 10.85 3.29
N SER A 35 -32.45 10.53 4.49
CA SER A 35 -33.90 10.52 4.70
C SER A 35 -34.46 11.92 4.45
N GLU A 36 -35.63 11.97 3.83
CA GLU A 36 -36.31 13.23 3.51
C GLU A 36 -36.50 14.11 4.75
N GLU A 37 -36.80 13.50 5.89
CA GLU A 37 -36.92 14.18 7.18
C GLU A 37 -35.63 14.86 7.62
N ASN A 38 -34.47 14.24 7.38
CA ASN A 38 -33.17 14.82 7.75
C ASN A 38 -32.84 16.02 6.86
N ILE A 39 -33.11 15.92 5.56
CA ILE A 39 -32.89 17.02 4.61
C ILE A 39 -33.75 18.22 4.98
N LEU A 40 -35.03 18.00 5.32
CA LEU A 40 -35.97 19.09 5.64
C LEU A 40 -35.59 19.84 6.93
N LYS A 41 -34.91 19.19 7.88
CA LYS A 41 -34.44 19.79 9.13
C LYS A 41 -33.11 20.55 8.99
N ASP A 42 -32.41 20.38 7.87
CA ASP A 42 -31.10 20.99 7.64
C ASP A 42 -31.21 22.50 7.35
N LYS A 43 -30.50 23.31 8.14
CA LYS A 43 -30.44 24.78 7.97
C LYS A 43 -29.89 25.18 6.60
N GLU A 44 -28.94 24.43 6.04
CA GLU A 44 -28.39 24.69 4.71
C GLU A 44 -29.40 24.38 3.60
N PHE A 45 -30.28 23.40 3.81
CA PHE A 45 -31.38 23.13 2.89
C PHE A 45 -32.39 24.29 2.87
N ILE A 46 -32.74 24.85 4.02
CA ILE A 46 -33.62 26.03 4.11
C ILE A 46 -33.02 27.23 3.36
N LYS A 47 -31.72 27.49 3.53
CA LYS A 47 -31.01 28.55 2.78
C LYS A 47 -31.05 28.29 1.28
N LEU A 48 -30.80 27.05 0.85
CA LEU A 48 -30.87 26.66 -0.55
C LEU A 48 -32.29 26.86 -1.13
N THR A 49 -33.33 26.45 -0.41
CA THR A 49 -34.72 26.66 -0.82
C THR A 49 -35.04 28.14 -0.99
N ASN A 50 -34.60 28.99 -0.06
CA ASN A 50 -34.78 30.45 -0.18
C ASN A 50 -34.01 31.04 -1.36
N SER A 51 -32.78 30.59 -1.61
CA SER A 51 -31.98 31.02 -2.77
C SER A 51 -32.66 30.62 -4.09
N ILE A 52 -33.14 29.37 -4.19
CA ILE A 52 -33.86 28.89 -5.38
C ILE A 52 -35.17 29.67 -5.58
N LYS A 53 -35.85 30.07 -4.50
CA LYS A 53 -37.04 30.91 -4.59
C LYS A 53 -36.73 32.31 -5.14
N SER A 54 -35.59 32.90 -4.79
CA SER A 54 -35.20 34.24 -5.22
C SER A 54 -34.57 34.27 -6.61
N TYR A 55 -33.75 33.28 -6.96
CA TYR A 55 -32.90 33.31 -8.16
C TYR A 55 -33.15 32.16 -9.13
N GLY A 56 -34.01 31.21 -8.77
CA GLY A 56 -34.19 29.96 -9.51
C GLY A 56 -33.01 29.00 -9.32
N ILE A 57 -33.02 27.93 -10.10
CA ILE A 57 -31.93 26.95 -10.12
C ILE A 57 -30.85 27.44 -11.09
N LEU A 58 -29.73 27.92 -10.55
CA LEU A 58 -28.60 28.41 -11.34
C LEU A 58 -27.80 27.27 -11.98
N GLU A 59 -27.42 26.28 -11.19
CA GLU A 59 -26.80 25.05 -11.67
C GLU A 59 -27.88 24.05 -12.07
N PRO A 60 -27.94 23.57 -13.33
CA PRO A 60 -28.93 22.59 -13.76
C PRO A 60 -28.83 21.25 -13.04
N LEU A 61 -29.96 20.55 -12.89
CA LEU A 61 -29.99 19.15 -12.45
C LEU A 61 -29.38 18.24 -13.52
N ILE A 62 -28.83 17.09 -13.13
CA ILE A 62 -28.32 16.10 -14.08
C ILE A 62 -29.26 14.90 -14.06
N VAL A 63 -29.77 14.52 -15.23
CA VAL A 63 -30.78 13.45 -15.37
C VAL A 63 -30.43 12.53 -16.53
N LYS A 64 -30.95 11.30 -16.50
CA LYS A 64 -31.02 10.41 -17.67
C LYS A 64 -32.47 10.10 -18.04
N PRO A 65 -32.76 9.80 -19.31
CA PRO A 65 -34.07 9.26 -19.69
C PRO A 65 -34.40 7.97 -18.91
N ASN A 66 -35.67 7.74 -18.60
CA ASN A 66 -36.14 6.48 -18.03
C ASN A 66 -36.26 5.43 -19.16
N GLU A 67 -35.72 4.23 -18.95
CA GLU A 67 -35.73 3.14 -19.93
C GLU A 67 -37.14 2.55 -20.15
N SER A 68 -38.00 2.60 -19.14
CA SER A 68 -39.33 1.98 -19.16
C SER A 68 -40.45 2.95 -19.59
N GLU A 69 -40.26 4.25 -19.38
CA GLU A 69 -41.31 5.25 -19.59
C GLU A 69 -40.81 6.43 -20.43
N LYS A 70 -41.49 6.68 -21.55
CA LYS A 70 -41.20 7.81 -22.43
C LYS A 70 -41.49 9.13 -21.72
N ASP A 71 -40.64 10.13 -21.95
CA ASP A 71 -40.74 11.49 -21.37
C ASP A 71 -40.61 11.55 -19.83
N LYS A 72 -40.22 10.45 -19.19
CA LYS A 72 -39.75 10.43 -17.80
C LYS A 72 -38.24 10.40 -17.71
N TYR A 73 -37.73 10.89 -16.59
CA TYR A 73 -36.31 11.05 -16.32
C TYR A 73 -35.96 10.57 -14.92
N VAL A 74 -34.77 10.00 -14.77
CA VAL A 74 -34.20 9.60 -13.48
C VAL A 74 -33.10 10.59 -13.10
N LEU A 75 -33.17 11.10 -11.88
CA LEU A 75 -32.19 12.03 -11.34
C LEU A 75 -30.86 11.33 -11.08
N ILE A 76 -29.78 11.84 -11.69
CA ILE A 76 -28.40 11.41 -11.41
C ILE A 76 -27.79 12.31 -10.33
N ASP A 77 -28.00 13.62 -10.46
CA ASP A 77 -27.47 14.58 -9.50
C ASP A 77 -28.34 15.83 -9.28
N GLY A 78 -28.28 16.36 -8.06
CA GLY A 78 -28.99 17.57 -7.64
C GLY A 78 -30.20 17.29 -6.76
N GLU A 79 -30.19 16.22 -5.96
CA GLU A 79 -31.35 15.81 -5.14
C GLU A 79 -31.89 16.93 -4.25
N ARG A 80 -31.03 17.61 -3.50
CA ARG A 80 -31.43 18.74 -2.64
C ARG A 80 -32.03 19.90 -3.44
N ARG A 81 -31.53 20.16 -4.66
CA ARG A 81 -32.09 21.16 -5.58
C ARG A 81 -33.48 20.74 -6.08
N LEU A 82 -33.65 19.47 -6.46
CA LEU A 82 -34.94 18.93 -6.89
C LEU A 82 -35.97 18.96 -5.75
N ARG A 83 -35.58 18.57 -4.53
CA ARG A 83 -36.45 18.60 -3.33
C ARG A 83 -36.86 20.03 -2.98
N ALA A 84 -35.91 20.96 -2.94
CA ALA A 84 -36.19 22.38 -2.70
C ALA A 84 -37.15 22.96 -3.75
N ALA A 85 -36.95 22.61 -5.03
CA ALA A 85 -37.84 23.01 -6.11
C ALA A 85 -39.26 22.43 -5.97
N LYS A 86 -39.39 21.16 -5.53
CA LYS A 86 -40.67 20.55 -5.20
C LYS A 86 -41.34 21.26 -4.02
N GLN A 87 -40.60 21.61 -2.97
CA GLN A 87 -41.12 22.30 -1.78
C GLN A 87 -41.74 23.68 -2.12
N ILE A 88 -41.17 24.40 -3.08
CA ILE A 88 -41.70 25.71 -3.52
C ILE A 88 -42.62 25.62 -4.75
N ASN A 89 -43.01 24.40 -5.15
CA ASN A 89 -43.91 24.13 -6.28
C ASN A 89 -43.44 24.76 -7.62
N LEU A 90 -42.15 24.68 -7.92
CA LEU A 90 -41.66 25.06 -9.25
C LEU A 90 -42.26 24.13 -10.32
N ILE A 91 -42.80 24.72 -11.39
CA ILE A 91 -43.42 23.96 -12.49
C ILE A 91 -42.33 23.24 -13.30
N THR A 92 -41.25 23.95 -13.64
CA THR A 92 -40.15 23.41 -14.44
C THR A 92 -38.78 23.67 -13.82
N VAL A 93 -37.84 22.77 -14.06
CA VAL A 93 -36.46 22.86 -13.57
C VAL A 93 -35.45 22.68 -14.72
N PRO A 94 -34.36 23.46 -14.75
CA PRO A 94 -33.33 23.31 -15.76
C PRO A 94 -32.55 22.02 -15.54
N CYS A 95 -32.46 21.19 -16.58
CA CYS A 95 -31.80 19.89 -16.54
C CYS A 95 -30.80 19.73 -17.69
N LEU A 96 -29.71 19.03 -17.41
CA LEU A 96 -28.77 18.47 -18.37
C LEU A 96 -29.08 16.99 -18.51
N ILE A 97 -29.43 16.58 -19.74
CA ILE A 97 -29.83 15.21 -20.04
C ILE A 97 -28.60 14.46 -20.56
N ALA A 98 -28.23 13.36 -19.91
CA ALA A 98 -27.15 12.48 -20.36
C ALA A 98 -27.42 11.96 -21.79
N ALA A 99 -26.36 11.84 -22.60
CA ALA A 99 -26.48 11.37 -23.98
C ALA A 99 -26.84 9.89 -24.09
N SER A 100 -26.37 9.07 -23.15
CA SER A 100 -26.64 7.63 -23.06
C SER A 100 -26.66 7.17 -21.59
N ASP A 101 -27.07 5.92 -21.35
CA ASP A 101 -26.96 5.31 -20.02
C ASP A 101 -25.50 5.09 -19.58
N ALA A 102 -24.61 4.84 -20.54
CA ALA A 102 -23.18 4.74 -20.29
C ALA A 102 -22.61 6.08 -19.81
N ASP A 103 -22.96 7.16 -20.52
CA ASP A 103 -22.61 8.53 -20.15
C ASP A 103 -23.17 8.92 -18.78
N ALA A 104 -24.41 8.53 -18.50
CA ALA A 104 -25.04 8.73 -17.19
C ALA A 104 -24.26 8.03 -16.07
N ARG A 105 -23.80 6.79 -16.28
CA ARG A 105 -22.99 6.05 -15.30
C ARG A 105 -21.62 6.68 -15.08
N ILE A 106 -20.94 7.15 -16.14
CA ILE A 106 -19.66 7.86 -16.04
C ILE A 106 -19.83 9.15 -15.23
N LEU A 107 -20.88 9.93 -15.50
CA LEU A 107 -21.19 11.14 -14.75
C LEU A 107 -21.46 10.84 -13.27
N ALA A 108 -22.31 9.85 -12.99
CA ALA A 108 -22.61 9.43 -11.63
C ALA A 108 -21.34 9.06 -10.86
N TYR A 109 -20.44 8.30 -11.51
CA TYR A 109 -19.16 7.92 -10.95
C TYR A 109 -18.27 9.13 -10.63
N GLN A 110 -18.10 10.06 -11.58
CA GLN A 110 -17.24 11.23 -11.41
C GLN A 110 -17.77 12.19 -10.35
N ILE A 111 -19.08 12.40 -10.32
CA ILE A 111 -19.76 13.22 -9.31
C ILE A 111 -19.59 12.59 -7.92
N HIS A 112 -19.70 11.26 -7.81
CA HIS A 112 -19.46 10.57 -6.55
C HIS A 112 -18.02 10.77 -6.09
N MET A 113 -17.05 10.54 -6.99
CA MET A 113 -15.61 10.68 -6.72
C MET A 113 -15.25 12.09 -6.22
N LEU A 114 -15.84 13.14 -6.80
CA LEU A 114 -15.63 14.52 -6.35
C LEU A 114 -16.13 14.79 -4.93
N ARG A 115 -17.15 14.06 -4.48
CA ARG A 115 -17.78 14.26 -3.15
C ARG A 115 -17.11 13.44 -2.06
N LYS A 116 -16.87 12.17 -2.35
CA LYS A 116 -16.30 11.20 -1.43
C LYS A 116 -15.40 10.28 -2.25
N GLN A 117 -14.19 10.03 -1.73
CA GLN A 117 -13.31 9.06 -2.36
C GLN A 117 -13.96 7.68 -2.35
N TRP A 118 -13.94 7.01 -3.51
CA TRP A 118 -14.37 5.63 -3.62
C TRP A 118 -13.45 4.73 -2.79
N GLU A 119 -14.03 3.77 -2.09
CA GLU A 119 -13.28 2.63 -1.59
C GLU A 119 -13.08 1.64 -2.74
N LYS A 120 -11.84 1.15 -2.93
CA LYS A 120 -11.46 0.27 -4.06
C LYS A 120 -12.46 -0.89 -4.34
N PRO A 121 -12.99 -1.63 -3.34
CA PRO A 121 -13.95 -2.71 -3.62
C PRO A 121 -15.28 -2.21 -4.20
N SER A 122 -15.83 -1.13 -3.66
CA SER A 122 -17.07 -0.51 -4.14
C SER A 122 -16.86 0.15 -5.51
N GLU A 123 -15.70 0.77 -5.69
CA GLU A 123 -15.27 1.34 -6.96
C GLU A 123 -15.25 0.30 -8.06
N THR A 124 -14.71 -0.89 -7.77
CA THR A 124 -14.61 -2.02 -8.70
C THR A 124 -15.98 -2.36 -9.30
N LYS A 125 -17.04 -2.36 -8.50
CA LYS A 125 -18.41 -2.64 -9.00
C LYS A 125 -18.88 -1.58 -9.99
N SER A 126 -18.62 -0.31 -9.71
CA SER A 126 -18.99 0.79 -10.61
C SER A 126 -18.15 0.73 -11.90
N ILE A 127 -16.85 0.50 -11.77
CA ILE A 127 -15.92 0.41 -12.90
C ILE A 127 -16.24 -0.78 -13.80
N ARG A 128 -16.65 -1.92 -13.24
CA ARG A 128 -17.08 -3.09 -14.03
C ARG A 128 -18.20 -2.73 -15.01
N LYS A 129 -19.24 -2.03 -14.55
CA LYS A 129 -20.35 -1.57 -15.40
C LYS A 129 -19.86 -0.59 -16.49
N ILE A 130 -18.96 0.32 -16.12
CA ILE A 130 -18.36 1.26 -17.10
C ILE A 130 -17.53 0.50 -18.15
N ILE A 131 -16.79 -0.54 -17.76
CA ILE A 131 -16.03 -1.39 -18.70
C ILE A 131 -16.98 -2.13 -19.63
N GLU A 132 -18.08 -2.70 -19.12
CA GLU A 132 -19.11 -3.35 -19.93
C GLU A 132 -19.70 -2.40 -20.96
N ASP A 133 -20.02 -1.16 -20.57
CA ASP A 133 -20.52 -0.14 -21.49
C ASP A 133 -19.53 0.24 -22.58
N LEU A 134 -18.26 0.41 -22.21
CA LEU A 134 -17.20 0.71 -23.16
C LEU A 134 -17.01 -0.43 -24.16
N LYS A 135 -17.08 -1.69 -23.70
CA LYS A 135 -17.02 -2.88 -24.56
C LYS A 135 -18.27 -3.01 -25.45
N ASN A 136 -19.45 -2.70 -24.94
CA ASN A 136 -20.69 -2.72 -25.73
C ASN A 136 -20.68 -1.64 -26.82
N SER A 137 -20.14 -0.46 -26.49
CA SER A 137 -20.01 0.64 -27.45
C SER A 137 -18.87 0.43 -28.46
N GLN A 138 -17.80 -0.26 -28.05
CA GLN A 138 -16.63 -0.56 -28.87
C GLN A 138 -16.17 -2.01 -28.63
N PRO A 139 -16.78 -3.00 -29.33
CA PRO A 139 -16.49 -4.42 -29.11
C PRO A 139 -15.02 -4.81 -29.30
N ASN A 140 -14.31 -4.10 -30.20
CA ASN A 140 -12.90 -4.34 -30.53
C ASN A 140 -11.94 -3.39 -29.79
N ILE A 141 -12.35 -2.79 -28.68
CA ILE A 141 -11.48 -1.91 -27.90
C ILE A 141 -10.23 -2.67 -27.41
N SER A 142 -9.06 -2.13 -27.72
CA SER A 142 -7.79 -2.72 -27.26
C SER A 142 -7.61 -2.51 -25.74
N GLU A 143 -6.81 -3.37 -25.09
CA GLU A 143 -6.55 -3.25 -23.65
C GLU A 143 -5.88 -1.91 -23.29
N SER A 144 -4.96 -1.43 -24.14
CA SER A 144 -4.27 -0.15 -23.96
C SER A 144 -5.23 1.03 -24.08
N GLU A 145 -6.17 0.99 -25.02
CA GLU A 145 -7.18 2.02 -25.21
C GLU A 145 -8.22 2.01 -24.08
N LEU A 146 -8.62 0.84 -23.60
CA LEU A 146 -9.46 0.70 -22.42
C LEU A 146 -8.79 1.34 -21.18
N LYS A 147 -7.51 1.02 -20.92
CA LYS A 147 -6.74 1.62 -19.82
C LYS A 147 -6.68 3.14 -19.93
N LYS A 148 -6.47 3.66 -21.15
CA LYS A 148 -6.45 5.11 -21.41
C LYS A 148 -7.79 5.77 -21.09
N LYS A 149 -8.91 5.20 -21.58
CA LYS A 149 -10.25 5.72 -21.29
C LYS A 149 -10.59 5.66 -19.80
N LEU A 150 -10.27 4.56 -19.13
CA LEU A 150 -10.48 4.45 -17.68
C LEU A 150 -9.66 5.47 -16.90
N ARG A 151 -8.42 5.76 -17.33
CA ARG A 151 -7.61 6.83 -16.73
C ARG A 151 -8.23 8.21 -16.93
N GLU A 152 -8.80 8.49 -18.09
CA GLU A 152 -9.51 9.74 -18.38
C GLU A 152 -10.79 9.89 -17.56
N ILE A 153 -11.52 8.79 -17.33
CA ILE A 153 -12.76 8.77 -16.55
C ILE A 153 -12.48 8.91 -15.05
N THR A 154 -11.50 8.16 -14.54
CA THR A 154 -11.25 7.99 -13.11
C THR A 154 -10.19 8.90 -12.53
N PHE A 155 -9.31 9.45 -13.36
CA PHE A 155 -8.13 10.23 -12.97
C PHE A 155 -7.10 9.46 -12.12
N HIS A 156 -7.19 8.13 -12.06
CA HIS A 156 -6.24 7.27 -11.35
C HIS A 156 -4.89 7.15 -12.06
N ARG A 157 -3.85 6.77 -11.31
CA ARG A 157 -2.54 6.43 -11.88
C ARG A 157 -2.59 5.05 -12.53
N GLU A 158 -1.64 4.78 -13.41
CA GLU A 158 -1.60 3.54 -14.20
C GLU A 158 -1.67 2.26 -13.33
N HIS A 159 -0.91 2.20 -12.24
CA HIS A 159 -0.95 1.05 -11.32
C HIS A 159 -2.30 0.89 -10.59
N GLU A 160 -3.04 1.97 -10.36
CA GLU A 160 -4.37 1.94 -9.74
C GLU A 160 -5.41 1.42 -10.73
N ILE A 161 -5.31 1.81 -12.01
CA ILE A 161 -6.12 1.24 -13.09
C ILE A 161 -5.86 -0.26 -13.24
N GLU A 162 -4.60 -0.69 -13.19
CA GLU A 162 -4.26 -2.12 -13.23
C GLU A 162 -4.88 -2.88 -12.05
N ASP A 163 -4.78 -2.35 -10.84
CA ASP A 163 -5.40 -2.97 -9.67
C ASP A 163 -6.93 -3.09 -9.84
N LEU A 164 -7.60 -2.04 -10.33
CA LEU A 164 -9.05 -2.06 -10.59
C LEU A 164 -9.44 -3.07 -11.66
N LEU A 165 -8.66 -3.18 -12.75
CA LEU A 165 -8.89 -4.16 -13.80
C LEU A 165 -8.75 -5.59 -13.28
N ILE A 166 -7.75 -5.84 -12.43
CA ILE A 166 -7.57 -7.14 -11.77
C ILE A 166 -8.76 -7.47 -10.88
N LEU A 167 -9.22 -6.51 -10.07
CA LEU A 167 -10.38 -6.69 -9.21
C LEU A 167 -11.66 -6.95 -10.02
N CYS A 168 -11.77 -6.36 -11.21
CA CYS A 168 -12.92 -6.58 -12.10
C CYS A 168 -13.00 -8.03 -12.61
N GLU A 169 -11.90 -8.78 -12.66
CA GLU A 169 -11.89 -10.21 -13.05
C GLU A 169 -12.55 -11.15 -12.04
N TYR A 170 -12.72 -10.73 -10.78
CA TYR A 170 -13.30 -11.57 -9.72
C TYR A 170 -14.83 -11.47 -9.71
N ASP A 171 -15.53 -12.56 -9.40
CA ASP A 171 -16.98 -12.56 -9.29
C ASP A 171 -17.50 -11.55 -8.25
N GLU A 172 -18.72 -11.07 -8.45
CA GLU A 172 -19.34 -10.09 -7.55
C GLU A 172 -19.44 -10.60 -6.11
N ALA A 173 -19.73 -11.89 -5.92
CA ALA A 173 -19.77 -12.53 -4.60
C ALA A 173 -18.42 -12.46 -3.86
N VAL A 174 -17.28 -12.47 -4.56
CA VAL A 174 -15.95 -12.34 -3.95
C VAL A 174 -15.71 -10.88 -3.53
N ILE A 175 -16.10 -9.92 -4.38
CA ILE A 175 -16.01 -8.49 -4.04
C ILE A 175 -16.91 -8.15 -2.85
N ASP A 176 -18.08 -8.77 -2.73
CA ASP A 176 -18.96 -8.61 -1.57
C ASP A 176 -18.33 -9.12 -0.27
N LYS A 177 -17.57 -10.23 -0.33
CA LYS A 177 -16.78 -10.69 0.82
C LYS A 177 -15.74 -9.65 1.24
N VAL A 178 -15.13 -8.94 0.30
CA VAL A 178 -14.18 -7.85 0.61
C VAL A 178 -14.89 -6.66 1.24
N ILE A 179 -16.04 -6.24 0.69
CA ILE A 179 -16.83 -5.13 1.22
C ILE A 179 -17.31 -5.44 2.66
N SER A 180 -17.71 -6.68 2.92
CA SER A 180 -18.12 -7.12 4.27
C SER A 180 -16.97 -7.27 5.28
N GLY A 181 -15.71 -7.07 4.85
CA GLY A 181 -14.52 -7.18 5.71
C GLY A 181 -14.02 -8.61 5.95
N ASN A 182 -14.63 -9.62 5.33
CA ASN A 182 -14.24 -11.02 5.45
C ASN A 182 -12.98 -11.38 4.65
N LEU A 183 -12.55 -10.51 3.73
CA LEU A 183 -11.37 -10.70 2.90
C LEU A 183 -10.69 -9.37 2.60
N ASP A 184 -9.37 -9.29 2.73
CA ASP A 184 -8.63 -8.08 2.39
C ASP A 184 -8.41 -7.95 0.87
N VAL A 185 -8.65 -6.76 0.32
CA VAL A 185 -8.51 -6.46 -1.13
C VAL A 185 -7.10 -6.73 -1.66
N SER A 186 -6.07 -6.61 -0.81
CA SER A 186 -4.68 -6.86 -1.19
C SER A 186 -4.40 -8.31 -1.54
N TYR A 187 -5.18 -9.26 -1.00
CA TYR A 187 -5.07 -10.67 -1.37
C TYR A 187 -5.44 -10.88 -2.83
N LEU A 188 -6.55 -10.29 -3.29
CA LEU A 188 -7.02 -10.44 -4.67
C LEU A 188 -6.00 -9.90 -5.68
N ILE A 189 -5.43 -8.73 -5.40
CA ILE A 189 -4.41 -8.11 -6.27
C ILE A 189 -3.15 -8.98 -6.34
N GLN A 190 -2.70 -9.52 -5.20
CA GLN A 190 -1.47 -10.31 -5.13
C GLN A 190 -1.64 -11.73 -5.70
N ILE A 191 -2.81 -12.33 -5.57
CA ILE A 191 -3.13 -13.61 -6.22
C ILE A 191 -2.91 -13.49 -7.74
N LYS A 192 -3.41 -12.43 -8.37
CA LYS A 192 -3.16 -12.20 -9.80
C LYS A 192 -1.69 -11.87 -10.09
N LYS A 193 -1.15 -10.79 -9.49
CA LYS A 193 0.18 -10.25 -9.83
C LYS A 193 1.34 -11.19 -9.46
N SER A 194 1.27 -11.85 -8.31
CA SER A 194 2.39 -12.60 -7.73
C SER A 194 2.27 -14.11 -7.85
N PHE A 195 1.07 -14.64 -8.15
CA PHE A 195 0.86 -16.08 -8.30
C PHE A 195 0.38 -16.48 -9.69
N LEU A 196 -0.79 -15.99 -10.14
CA LEU A 196 -1.38 -16.40 -11.42
C LEU A 196 -0.53 -15.96 -12.61
N SER A 197 -0.10 -14.69 -12.69
CA SER A 197 0.72 -14.24 -13.83
C SER A 197 2.06 -14.99 -13.94
N PRO A 198 2.83 -15.22 -12.86
CA PRO A 198 4.01 -16.09 -12.91
C PRO A 198 3.70 -17.56 -13.21
N LEU A 199 2.56 -18.10 -12.74
CA LEU A 199 2.14 -19.47 -13.01
C LEU A 199 1.84 -19.68 -14.49
N VAL A 200 1.08 -18.77 -15.12
CA VAL A 200 0.77 -18.80 -16.56
C VAL A 200 2.04 -18.71 -17.39
N SER A 201 2.96 -17.81 -17.02
CA SER A 201 4.20 -17.60 -17.79
C SER A 201 5.20 -18.74 -17.66
N ASN A 202 5.36 -19.36 -16.48
CA ASN A 202 6.44 -20.31 -16.21
C ASN A 202 5.95 -21.77 -16.15
N PHE A 203 4.66 -22.01 -15.90
CA PHE A 203 4.05 -23.34 -15.76
C PHE A 203 2.70 -23.44 -16.50
N PRO A 204 2.64 -23.17 -17.82
CA PRO A 204 1.39 -23.18 -18.59
C PRO A 204 0.70 -24.55 -18.58
N GLU A 205 1.43 -25.63 -18.34
CA GLU A 205 0.88 -26.99 -18.23
C GLU A 205 -0.08 -27.15 -17.05
N ILE A 206 0.21 -26.52 -15.90
CA ILE A 206 -0.68 -26.56 -14.73
C ILE A 206 -2.00 -25.85 -15.07
N VAL A 207 -1.90 -24.69 -15.72
CA VAL A 207 -3.07 -23.89 -16.11
C VAL A 207 -3.93 -24.65 -17.13
N LYS A 208 -3.33 -25.38 -18.07
CA LYS A 208 -4.06 -26.25 -19.01
C LYS A 208 -4.83 -27.39 -18.33
N VAL A 209 -4.33 -27.91 -17.20
CA VAL A 209 -4.94 -29.04 -16.48
C VAL A 209 -6.06 -28.59 -15.55
N TYR A 210 -5.87 -27.51 -14.79
CA TYR A 210 -6.83 -27.07 -13.76
C TYR A 210 -7.74 -25.93 -14.21
N GLY A 211 -7.32 -25.12 -15.19
CA GLY A 211 -7.98 -23.87 -15.59
C GLY A 211 -7.58 -22.69 -14.70
N GLU A 212 -7.36 -21.51 -15.28
CA GLU A 212 -6.97 -20.30 -14.54
C GLU A 212 -8.05 -19.89 -13.52
N ASP A 213 -9.33 -19.95 -13.91
CA ASP A 213 -10.46 -19.52 -13.08
C ASP A 213 -10.60 -20.40 -11.83
N LYS A 214 -10.49 -21.72 -12.00
CA LYS A 214 -10.54 -22.66 -10.87
C LYS A 214 -9.39 -22.48 -9.90
N ILE A 215 -8.18 -22.20 -10.40
CA ILE A 215 -7.03 -21.89 -9.55
C ILE A 215 -7.27 -20.58 -8.78
N ARG A 216 -7.85 -19.56 -9.44
CA ARG A 216 -8.23 -18.30 -8.79
C ARG A 216 -9.22 -18.54 -7.65
N GLU A 217 -10.28 -19.32 -7.87
CA GLU A 217 -11.27 -19.69 -6.85
C GLU A 217 -10.63 -20.37 -5.63
N ILE A 218 -9.80 -21.39 -5.86
CA ILE A 218 -9.09 -22.11 -4.79
C ILE A 218 -8.23 -21.16 -3.95
N LEU A 219 -7.54 -20.22 -4.60
CA LEU A 219 -6.68 -19.25 -3.91
C LEU A 219 -7.50 -18.23 -3.12
N VAL A 220 -8.66 -17.79 -3.63
CA VAL A 220 -9.58 -16.91 -2.91
C VAL A 220 -10.17 -17.60 -1.68
N GLU A 221 -10.53 -18.88 -1.80
CA GLU A 221 -11.03 -19.68 -0.68
C GLU A 221 -9.94 -19.84 0.39
N LYS A 222 -8.70 -20.17 -0.03
CA LYS A 222 -7.54 -20.20 0.87
C LYS A 222 -7.30 -18.87 1.57
N ALA A 223 -7.47 -17.74 0.87
CA ALA A 223 -7.33 -16.41 1.45
C ALA A 223 -8.40 -16.15 2.52
N SER A 224 -9.65 -16.48 2.20
CA SER A 224 -10.81 -16.31 3.08
C SER A 224 -10.69 -17.14 4.36
N ASN A 225 -10.11 -18.34 4.25
CA ASN A 225 -9.87 -19.24 5.38
C ASN A 225 -8.58 -18.94 6.16
N GLY A 226 -7.83 -17.90 5.77
CA GLY A 226 -6.59 -17.53 6.46
C GLY A 226 -5.40 -18.49 6.20
N TYR A 227 -5.39 -19.22 5.09
CA TYR A 227 -4.22 -20.03 4.67
C TYR A 227 -3.21 -19.22 3.84
N LEU A 228 -3.62 -18.03 3.35
CA LEU A 228 -2.73 -17.07 2.70
C LEU A 228 -2.45 -15.89 3.66
N VAL A 229 -1.76 -16.10 4.78
CA VAL A 229 -1.45 -15.01 5.73
C VAL A 229 -0.18 -14.26 5.30
N ASN A 230 -0.22 -12.93 5.36
CA ASN A 230 0.93 -12.04 5.15
C ASN A 230 1.52 -12.09 3.72
N THR A 231 0.64 -11.99 2.72
CA THR A 231 0.93 -12.33 1.32
C THR A 231 1.89 -11.39 0.61
N ARG A 232 1.99 -10.10 0.97
CA ARG A 232 2.81 -9.16 0.19
C ARG A 232 4.27 -9.63 0.14
N PHE A 233 4.77 -10.04 1.31
CA PHE A 233 6.14 -10.50 1.45
C PHE A 233 6.32 -11.97 1.08
N LEU A 234 5.34 -12.80 1.46
CA LEU A 234 5.41 -14.25 1.24
C LEU A 234 5.27 -14.63 -0.24
N MET A 235 4.37 -13.97 -0.98
CA MET A 235 4.22 -14.18 -2.42
C MET A 235 5.43 -13.69 -3.20
N ASP A 236 6.08 -12.61 -2.76
CA ASP A 236 7.31 -12.12 -3.40
C ASP A 236 8.47 -13.11 -3.30
N LYS A 237 8.55 -13.86 -2.19
CA LYS A 237 9.52 -14.95 -2.04
C LYS A 237 9.15 -16.16 -2.86
N TYR A 238 7.86 -16.43 -2.96
CA TYR A 238 7.30 -17.52 -3.75
C TYR A 238 7.60 -17.35 -5.25
N LYS A 239 7.90 -16.12 -5.71
CA LYS A 239 8.49 -15.87 -7.05
C LYS A 239 9.74 -16.70 -7.34
N SER A 240 10.51 -17.09 -6.32
CA SER A 240 11.67 -17.97 -6.50
C SER A 240 11.30 -19.40 -6.93
N VAL A 241 10.12 -19.88 -6.54
CA VAL A 241 9.55 -21.16 -7.00
C VAL A 241 9.23 -21.06 -8.49
N PHE A 242 8.62 -19.94 -8.89
CA PHE A 242 8.26 -19.73 -10.30
C PHE A 242 9.47 -19.55 -11.23
N LYS A 243 10.60 -19.08 -10.71
CA LYS A 243 11.85 -18.84 -11.46
C LYS A 243 12.80 -20.05 -11.48
N ASP A 244 12.43 -21.18 -10.90
CA ASP A 244 13.30 -22.36 -10.88
C ASP A 244 13.46 -22.96 -12.28
N LYS A 245 14.72 -23.16 -12.70
CA LYS A 245 15.06 -23.80 -13.98
C LYS A 245 14.74 -25.30 -13.97
N ASN A 246 14.70 -25.94 -12.79
CA ASN A 246 14.24 -27.32 -12.64
C ASN A 246 12.71 -27.34 -12.46
N HIS A 247 12.00 -27.31 -13.59
CA HIS A 247 10.54 -27.20 -13.62
C HIS A 247 9.80 -28.39 -12.98
N ILE A 248 10.41 -29.56 -12.83
CA ILE A 248 9.71 -30.79 -12.39
C ILE A 248 9.33 -30.74 -10.90
N GLU A 249 10.28 -30.41 -10.02
CA GLU A 249 10.05 -30.34 -8.58
C GLU A 249 9.18 -29.14 -8.20
N ALA A 250 9.43 -27.98 -8.81
CA ALA A 250 8.61 -26.79 -8.61
C ALA A 250 7.16 -27.03 -9.05
N LYS A 251 6.95 -27.70 -10.19
CA LYS A 251 5.61 -28.09 -10.68
C LYS A 251 4.87 -28.96 -9.67
N LYS A 252 5.52 -30.01 -9.13
CA LYS A 252 4.88 -30.90 -8.14
C LYS A 252 4.43 -30.15 -6.88
N ILE A 253 5.26 -29.26 -6.36
CA ILE A 253 4.93 -28.45 -5.18
C ILE A 253 3.76 -27.50 -5.49
N LEU A 254 3.76 -26.86 -6.67
CA LEU A 254 2.66 -26.00 -7.10
C LEU A 254 1.34 -26.78 -7.24
N GLU A 255 1.38 -27.97 -7.84
CA GLU A 255 0.21 -28.85 -7.95
C GLU A 255 -0.30 -29.32 -6.59
N GLU A 256 0.60 -29.68 -5.66
CA GLU A 256 0.24 -30.08 -4.29
C GLU A 256 -0.43 -28.93 -3.53
N PHE A 257 0.14 -27.73 -3.63
CA PHE A 257 -0.41 -26.52 -3.01
C PHE A 257 -1.81 -26.17 -3.55
N ILE A 258 -2.04 -26.34 -4.85
CA ILE A 258 -3.36 -26.12 -5.47
C ILE A 258 -4.34 -27.23 -5.06
N LYS A 259 -3.89 -28.48 -4.97
CA LYS A 259 -4.74 -29.64 -4.62
C LYS A 259 -5.12 -29.72 -3.15
N ASN A 260 -4.31 -29.18 -2.24
CA ASN A 260 -4.47 -29.35 -0.80
C ASN A 260 -4.98 -28.05 -0.16
N PRO A 261 -6.30 -27.89 0.08
CA PRO A 261 -6.90 -26.64 0.54
C PRO A 261 -6.33 -26.06 1.86
N PRO A 262 -6.01 -26.84 2.90
CA PRO A 262 -5.46 -26.28 4.15
C PRO A 262 -3.97 -25.91 4.09
N GLU A 263 -3.26 -26.27 3.02
CA GLU A 263 -1.83 -25.96 2.94
C GLU A 263 -1.59 -24.45 2.81
N THR A 264 -0.76 -23.91 3.71
CA THR A 264 -0.36 -22.51 3.72
C THR A 264 0.75 -22.24 2.68
N ILE A 265 0.86 -20.99 2.21
CA ILE A 265 1.95 -20.62 1.27
C ILE A 265 3.32 -20.89 1.91
N GLN A 266 3.45 -20.70 3.23
CA GLN A 266 4.69 -20.91 3.96
C GLN A 266 5.10 -22.39 3.97
N GLU A 267 4.16 -23.30 4.24
CA GLU A 267 4.42 -24.74 4.21
C GLU A 267 4.86 -25.21 2.82
N SER A 268 4.17 -24.75 1.78
CA SER A 268 4.53 -25.05 0.39
C SER A 268 5.93 -24.53 0.03
N LEU A 269 6.26 -23.29 0.44
CA LEU A 269 7.59 -22.71 0.23
C LEU A 269 8.68 -23.51 0.97
N ASP A 270 8.40 -23.96 2.19
CA ASP A 270 9.32 -24.77 2.97
C ASP A 270 9.55 -26.15 2.35
N LYS A 271 8.51 -26.78 1.80
CA LYS A 271 8.65 -28.02 1.01
C LYS A 271 9.55 -27.78 -0.20
N TYR A 272 9.32 -26.72 -0.97
CA TYR A 272 10.17 -26.36 -2.11
C TYR A 272 11.64 -26.14 -1.69
N LEU A 273 11.89 -25.37 -0.62
CA LEU A 273 13.25 -25.13 -0.13
C LEU A 273 13.95 -26.41 0.36
N LYS A 274 13.22 -27.35 0.97
CA LYS A 274 13.75 -28.68 1.33
C LYS A 274 14.15 -29.48 0.10
N VAL A 275 13.29 -29.52 -0.92
CA VAL A 275 13.57 -30.24 -2.18
C VAL A 275 14.77 -29.65 -2.91
N LYS A 276 14.88 -28.31 -2.97
CA LYS A 276 16.03 -27.61 -3.56
C LYS A 276 17.35 -27.90 -2.85
N LYS A 277 17.32 -28.03 -1.51
CA LYS A 277 18.49 -28.45 -0.71
C LYS A 277 18.88 -29.90 -0.99
N SER A 278 17.91 -30.80 -1.25
CA SER A 278 18.18 -32.19 -1.62
C SER A 278 18.70 -32.37 -3.06
N THR A 279 18.23 -31.58 -4.02
CA THR A 279 18.75 -31.61 -5.41
C THR A 279 20.12 -30.95 -5.53
N GLN A 280 20.39 -29.88 -4.77
CA GLN A 280 21.75 -29.31 -4.66
C GLN A 280 22.77 -30.26 -4.01
N LYS A 281 22.32 -31.25 -3.21
CA LYS A 281 23.17 -32.32 -2.67
C LYS A 281 23.62 -33.33 -3.73
N ILE A 282 22.89 -33.49 -4.85
CA ILE A 282 23.24 -34.46 -5.91
C ILE A 282 24.35 -33.93 -6.84
N CYS A 283 24.42 -32.61 -7.08
CA CYS A 283 25.54 -31.99 -7.81
C CYS A 283 26.79 -31.74 -6.94
N LYS A 284 26.76 -32.07 -5.64
CA LYS A 284 27.91 -31.95 -4.74
C LYS A 284 28.21 -33.30 -4.06
N ARG A 285 28.49 -34.33 -4.86
CA ARG A 285 29.50 -35.33 -4.48
C ARG A 285 30.89 -34.73 -4.67
N ASN A 286 31.19 -33.77 -3.81
CA ASN A 286 32.52 -33.50 -3.29
C ASN A 286 32.32 -32.73 -1.99
N SER A 287 32.95 -33.25 -0.95
CA SER A 287 32.87 -32.88 0.47
C SER A 287 31.62 -33.34 1.25
N LYS A 288 31.96 -34.20 2.20
CA LYS A 288 31.19 -34.98 3.16
C LYS A 288 30.30 -34.17 4.09
N ASP A 289 29.25 -34.88 4.49
CA ASP A 289 28.57 -34.90 5.79
C ASP A 289 27.98 -33.59 6.31
N ILE A 290 26.67 -33.63 6.59
CA ILE A 290 26.14 -33.28 7.92
C ILE A 290 24.73 -33.87 8.04
N ALA A 291 24.57 -34.60 9.14
CA ALA A 291 23.36 -35.22 9.64
C ALA A 291 22.48 -34.23 10.44
N SER A 292 21.18 -34.49 10.37
CA SER A 292 20.18 -34.45 11.47
C SER A 292 19.91 -33.17 12.32
N THR A 293 18.61 -32.84 12.34
CA THR A 293 17.71 -32.53 13.50
C THR A 293 17.61 -31.14 14.13
N LYS A 294 16.33 -30.81 14.45
CA LYS A 294 15.82 -30.09 15.63
C LYS A 294 16.11 -28.58 15.71
N SER A 295 15.23 -27.88 16.42
CA SER A 295 15.31 -26.47 16.81
C SER A 295 16.77 -26.04 17.01
N GLN A 296 17.34 -25.29 16.08
CA GLN A 296 18.72 -24.83 16.20
C GLN A 296 18.73 -23.46 16.86
N THR A 297 19.01 -23.46 18.16
CA THR A 297 19.81 -22.41 18.79
C THR A 297 21.01 -22.13 17.87
N ILE A 298 21.17 -20.87 17.46
CA ILE A 298 22.31 -20.43 16.65
C ILE A 298 23.59 -20.82 17.41
N ARG A 299 24.36 -21.79 16.90
CA ARG A 299 25.67 -22.12 17.48
C ARG A 299 26.63 -20.98 17.18
N ILE A 300 26.80 -20.09 18.16
CA ILE A 300 27.86 -19.09 18.16
C ILE A 300 29.20 -19.85 18.22
N THR A 301 30.14 -19.52 17.35
CA THR A 301 31.49 -20.12 17.40
C THR A 301 32.28 -19.53 18.58
N PRO A 302 33.24 -20.23 19.18
CA PRO A 302 34.06 -19.69 20.28
C PRO A 302 34.73 -18.35 19.93
N LYS A 303 35.13 -18.16 18.67
CA LYS A 303 35.69 -16.90 18.15
C LYS A 303 34.67 -15.76 18.11
N GLN A 304 33.39 -16.07 17.85
CA GLN A 304 32.31 -15.08 17.91
C GLN A 304 31.91 -14.78 19.35
N GLU A 305 31.98 -15.75 20.27
CA GLU A 305 31.74 -15.51 21.70
C GLU A 305 32.80 -14.58 22.32
N THR A 306 34.08 -14.73 21.97
CA THR A 306 35.13 -13.79 22.39
C THR A 306 34.82 -12.38 21.90
N LYS A 307 34.46 -12.22 20.62
CA LYS A 307 34.08 -10.90 20.07
C LYS A 307 32.87 -10.28 20.75
N ILE A 308 31.85 -11.07 21.09
CA ILE A 308 30.66 -10.56 21.79
C ILE A 308 31.03 -10.09 23.20
N LYS A 309 31.95 -10.79 23.88
CA LYS A 309 32.49 -10.35 25.19
C LYS A 309 33.31 -9.06 25.08
N ASP A 310 34.11 -8.92 24.01
CA ASP A 310 34.88 -7.70 23.76
C ASP A 310 33.95 -6.50 23.53
N ILE A 311 32.90 -6.66 22.69
CA ILE A 311 31.88 -5.64 22.46
C ILE A 311 31.16 -5.26 23.75
N ARG A 312 30.78 -6.25 24.58
CA ARG A 312 30.16 -5.98 25.87
C ARG A 312 31.07 -5.12 26.76
N ALA A 313 32.35 -5.46 26.86
CA ALA A 313 33.31 -4.69 27.65
C ALA A 313 33.45 -3.24 27.14
N GLU A 314 33.47 -3.05 25.81
CA GLU A 314 33.52 -1.72 25.19
C GLU A 314 32.30 -0.85 25.56
N TYR A 315 31.10 -1.42 25.49
CA TYR A 315 29.87 -0.70 25.84
C TYR A 315 29.70 -0.49 27.35
N GLU A 316 30.16 -1.41 28.20
CA GLU A 316 30.15 -1.24 29.66
C GLU A 316 31.12 -0.12 30.11
N LEU A 317 32.24 0.09 29.41
CA LEU A 317 33.17 1.19 29.67
C LEU A 317 32.55 2.58 29.40
N LEU A 318 31.56 2.68 28.50
CA LEU A 318 30.85 3.93 28.21
C LEU A 318 29.92 4.39 29.34
N GLY A 319 29.59 3.51 30.29
CA GLY A 319 28.47 3.63 31.24
C GLY A 319 28.47 4.83 32.20
N LYS A 320 29.43 5.75 32.11
CA LYS A 320 29.42 7.02 32.86
C LYS A 320 28.86 8.21 32.06
N ASN A 321 28.77 8.12 30.73
CA ASN A 321 28.44 9.24 29.83
C ASN A 321 27.15 9.03 29.01
N LEU A 322 26.33 8.04 29.38
CA LEU A 322 25.12 7.65 28.67
C LEU A 322 23.86 8.03 29.48
N SER A 323 22.76 8.33 28.79
CA SER A 323 21.45 8.56 29.42
C SER A 323 20.84 7.24 29.95
N GLU A 324 19.84 7.32 30.83
CA GLU A 324 19.13 6.12 31.33
C GLU A 324 18.49 5.30 30.19
N GLU A 325 17.92 5.99 29.19
CA GLU A 325 17.34 5.36 28.00
C GLU A 325 18.41 4.64 27.16
N GLU A 326 19.54 5.32 26.88
CA GLU A 326 20.66 4.76 26.11
C GLU A 326 21.20 3.47 26.77
N HIS A 327 21.39 3.49 28.09
CA HIS A 327 21.83 2.31 28.84
C HIS A 327 20.84 1.15 28.74
N SER A 328 19.54 1.43 28.87
CA SER A 328 18.50 0.41 28.78
C SER A 328 18.49 -0.26 27.40
N TYR A 329 18.57 0.52 26.32
CA TYR A 329 18.62 -0.01 24.96
C TYR A 329 19.87 -0.86 24.71
N ILE A 330 21.05 -0.40 25.17
CA ILE A 330 22.32 -1.13 25.00
C ILE A 330 22.31 -2.44 25.79
N ALA A 331 21.83 -2.43 27.04
CA ALA A 331 21.78 -3.61 27.89
C ALA A 331 20.88 -4.70 27.28
N GLU A 332 19.70 -4.32 26.77
CA GLU A 332 18.79 -5.26 26.10
C GLU A 332 19.37 -5.75 24.77
N ALA A 333 20.07 -4.87 24.01
CA ALA A 333 20.72 -5.24 22.76
C ALA A 333 21.82 -6.30 22.96
N LEU A 334 22.68 -6.12 23.96
CA LEU A 334 23.75 -7.06 24.32
C LEU A 334 23.17 -8.40 24.79
N THR A 335 22.14 -8.37 25.63
CA THR A 335 21.43 -9.57 26.10
C THR A 335 20.81 -10.34 24.94
N CYS A 336 20.20 -9.63 23.98
CA CYS A 336 19.66 -10.25 22.77
C CYS A 336 20.76 -10.87 21.90
N LEU A 337 21.92 -10.22 21.78
CA LEU A 337 23.04 -10.71 20.99
C LEU A 337 23.60 -12.02 21.56
N GLU A 338 23.78 -12.10 22.88
CA GLU A 338 24.27 -13.29 23.59
C GLU A 338 23.30 -14.47 23.50
N LYS A 339 21.99 -14.20 23.55
CA LYS A 339 20.94 -15.21 23.42
C LYS A 339 20.69 -15.66 21.97
N GLY A 340 21.38 -15.06 20.99
CA GLY A 340 21.17 -15.35 19.57
C GLY A 340 19.88 -14.72 19.00
N CYS A 341 19.23 -13.81 19.72
CA CYS A 341 18.10 -13.01 19.26
C CYS A 341 18.57 -11.87 18.35
N LEU A 342 19.22 -12.21 17.24
CA LEU A 342 19.98 -11.29 16.38
C LEU A 342 19.18 -10.09 15.87
N ARG A 343 17.89 -10.28 15.54
CA ARG A 343 17.02 -9.20 15.05
C ARG A 343 16.69 -8.18 16.13
N ALA A 344 16.34 -8.66 17.33
CA ALA A 344 16.08 -7.80 18.47
C ALA A 344 17.35 -7.03 18.85
N ALA A 345 18.52 -7.70 18.83
CA ALA A 345 19.81 -7.06 19.07
C ALA A 345 20.06 -5.87 18.13
N VAL A 346 19.83 -6.03 16.83
CA VAL A 346 19.98 -4.95 15.83
C VAL A 346 19.01 -3.78 16.08
N VAL A 347 17.74 -4.07 16.38
CA VAL A 347 16.74 -3.01 16.61
C VAL A 347 17.08 -2.20 17.86
N MET A 348 17.47 -2.88 18.94
CA MET A 348 17.79 -2.23 20.22
C MET A 348 19.08 -1.41 20.14
N ILE A 349 20.14 -1.94 19.49
CA ILE A 349 21.39 -1.18 19.37
C ILE A 349 21.23 0.06 18.49
N TRP A 350 20.41 -0.02 17.44
CA TRP A 350 20.09 1.12 16.59
C TRP A 350 19.29 2.18 17.35
N ALA A 351 18.31 1.77 18.15
CA ALA A 351 17.54 2.68 19.00
C ALA A 351 18.43 3.45 19.98
N ALA A 352 19.44 2.79 20.56
CA ALA A 352 20.44 3.47 21.38
C ALA A 352 21.23 4.54 20.60
N GLY A 353 21.69 4.21 19.39
CA GLY A 353 22.42 5.16 18.53
C GLY A 353 21.58 6.37 18.14
N ILE A 354 20.31 6.17 17.77
CA ILE A 354 19.39 7.27 17.43
C ILE A 354 19.07 8.12 18.66
N SER A 355 18.84 7.52 19.83
CA SER A 355 18.62 8.24 21.09
C SER A 355 19.79 9.20 21.40
N LYS A 356 21.03 8.77 21.17
CA LYS A 356 22.22 9.63 21.31
C LYS A 356 22.21 10.81 20.37
N ILE A 357 21.86 10.59 19.11
CA ILE A 357 21.79 11.64 18.08
C ILE A 357 20.68 12.64 18.39
N ILE A 358 19.51 12.16 18.82
CA ILE A 358 18.40 13.02 19.25
C ILE A 358 18.82 13.87 20.45
N THR A 359 19.43 13.26 21.47
CA THR A 359 19.92 13.98 22.66
C THR A 359 20.94 15.08 22.29
N LEU A 360 21.77 14.85 21.27
CA LEU A 360 22.69 15.87 20.75
C LEU A 360 21.93 17.02 20.08
N ILE A 361 20.95 16.71 19.24
CA ILE A 361 20.16 17.71 18.49
C ILE A 361 19.26 18.52 19.42
N GLU A 362 18.70 17.89 20.47
CA GLU A 362 17.84 18.57 21.46
C GLU A 362 18.58 19.69 22.20
N LYS A 363 19.92 19.67 22.27
CA LYS A 363 20.72 20.75 22.85
C LYS A 363 20.71 22.04 22.02
N ASP A 364 20.57 21.93 20.69
CA ASP A 364 20.52 23.09 19.77
C ASP A 364 19.57 22.79 18.59
N LEU A 365 18.27 22.79 18.90
CA LEU A 365 17.21 22.53 17.93
C LEU A 365 17.10 23.63 16.86
N GLU A 366 17.46 24.87 17.22
CA GLU A 366 17.45 26.00 16.29
C GLU A 366 18.52 25.86 15.20
N GLU A 367 19.73 25.41 15.56
CA GLU A 367 20.74 25.07 14.58
C GLU A 367 20.30 23.92 13.67
N TYR A 368 19.69 22.87 14.22
CA TYR A 368 19.19 21.75 13.44
C TYR A 368 18.18 22.18 12.36
N ASN A 369 17.19 23.00 12.73
CA ASN A 369 16.19 23.51 11.80
C ASN A 369 16.80 24.41 10.71
N ARG A 370 17.78 25.25 11.06
CA ARG A 370 18.51 26.08 10.08
C ARG A 370 19.25 25.22 9.07
N VAL A 371 20.02 24.24 9.54
CA VAL A 371 20.81 23.35 8.67
C VAL A 371 19.92 22.53 7.73
N LEU A 372 18.76 22.06 8.20
CA LEU A 372 17.81 21.34 7.35
C LEU A 372 17.20 22.22 6.26
N ASN A 373 16.95 23.50 6.54
CA ASN A 373 16.50 24.45 5.54
C ASN A 373 17.58 24.72 4.47
N ASP A 374 18.85 24.77 4.87
CA ASP A 374 19.97 24.86 3.93
C ASP A 374 20.04 23.62 3.03
N ILE A 375 19.89 22.43 3.61
CA ILE A 375 19.90 21.15 2.89
C ILE A 375 18.80 21.09 1.81
N LYS A 376 17.60 21.62 2.07
CA LYS A 376 16.49 21.63 1.08
C LYS A 376 16.86 22.30 -0.24
N ASN A 377 17.76 23.28 -0.20
CA ASN A 377 18.16 24.05 -1.37
C ASN A 377 19.27 23.35 -2.18
N ILE A 378 19.88 22.29 -1.65
CA ILE A 378 20.98 21.58 -2.30
C ILE A 378 20.44 20.56 -3.31
N LYS A 379 20.73 20.78 -4.60
CA LYS A 379 20.29 19.90 -5.71
C LYS A 379 21.21 18.69 -5.97
N LYS A 380 22.19 18.43 -5.10
CA LYS A 380 23.17 17.31 -5.23
C LYS A 380 22.74 16.09 -4.42
N THR A 381 23.07 14.89 -4.90
CA THR A 381 22.92 13.63 -4.13
C THR A 381 23.93 13.59 -2.97
N PRO A 382 23.57 13.15 -1.75
CA PRO A 382 22.31 12.50 -1.36
C PRO A 382 21.15 13.45 -1.00
N TYR A 383 21.41 14.75 -0.81
CA TYR A 383 20.43 15.75 -0.32
C TYR A 383 19.16 15.81 -1.17
N LYS A 384 19.29 15.87 -2.50
CA LYS A 384 18.17 15.93 -3.46
C LYS A 384 17.06 14.91 -3.20
N TYR A 385 17.40 13.70 -2.74
CA TYR A 385 16.43 12.63 -2.50
C TYR A 385 15.50 12.91 -1.32
N TYR A 386 15.98 13.65 -0.32
CA TYR A 386 15.26 13.91 0.93
C TYR A 386 14.59 15.29 0.96
N ASN A 387 14.80 16.17 -0.02
CA ASN A 387 14.26 17.54 -0.02
C ASN A 387 12.74 17.59 0.23
N ASN A 388 11.97 16.67 -0.34
CA ASN A 388 10.51 16.62 -0.17
C ASN A 388 10.06 15.95 1.15
N GLN A 389 10.98 15.32 1.88
CA GLN A 389 10.71 14.62 3.14
C GLN A 389 11.07 15.50 4.37
N ILE A 390 11.86 16.55 4.18
CA ILE A 390 12.26 17.45 5.27
C ILE A 390 11.12 18.45 5.55
N ARG A 391 10.55 18.41 6.75
CA ARG A 391 9.54 19.38 7.22
C ARG A 391 10.16 20.74 7.54
N ASN A 392 9.33 21.77 7.65
CA ASN A 392 9.75 23.05 8.23
C ASN A 392 9.58 22.94 9.76
N ASP A 393 10.54 23.46 10.51
CA ASP A 393 10.43 23.71 11.95
C ASP A 393 10.10 22.48 12.81
N TYR A 394 11.05 21.55 12.93
CA TYR A 394 10.90 20.36 13.78
C TYR A 394 10.83 20.75 15.27
N THR A 395 9.88 20.13 15.99
CA THR A 395 9.82 20.13 17.45
C THR A 395 10.59 18.95 18.05
N GLN A 396 10.77 18.92 19.38
CA GLN A 396 11.40 17.77 20.05
C GLN A 396 10.59 16.47 19.88
N GLU A 397 9.27 16.56 19.82
CA GLU A 397 8.39 15.40 19.59
C GLU A 397 8.53 14.87 18.15
N ASP A 398 8.65 15.78 17.18
CA ASP A 398 8.88 15.42 15.77
C ASP A 398 10.22 14.68 15.53
N LEU A 399 11.22 14.88 16.40
CA LEU A 399 12.51 14.16 16.30
C LEU A 399 12.38 12.68 16.68
N ARG A 400 11.50 12.36 17.65
CA ARG A 400 11.28 10.99 18.13
C ARG A 400 10.41 10.17 17.16
N ASP A 401 9.47 10.82 16.48
CA ASP A 401 8.63 10.23 15.43
C ASP A 401 9.21 10.42 14.01
N GLY A 402 10.40 11.01 13.93
CA GLY A 402 11.05 11.44 12.71
C GLY A 402 11.67 10.33 11.87
N ASN A 403 12.15 10.70 10.68
CA ASN A 403 12.85 9.78 9.78
C ASN A 403 14.35 9.75 10.13
N ASP A 404 14.85 8.61 10.63
CA ASP A 404 16.27 8.40 10.98
C ASP A 404 17.25 8.80 9.86
N ASN A 405 16.85 8.70 8.58
CA ASN A 405 17.70 9.15 7.47
C ASN A 405 17.99 10.66 7.50
N ILE A 406 17.05 11.46 7.98
CA ILE A 406 17.22 12.91 8.09
C ILE A 406 18.22 13.23 9.20
N LEU A 407 18.19 12.49 10.32
CA LEU A 407 19.18 12.59 11.39
C LEU A 407 20.58 12.26 10.88
N MET A 408 20.75 11.15 10.16
CA MET A 408 22.05 10.79 9.56
C MET A 408 22.51 11.81 8.50
N LEU A 409 21.58 12.37 7.72
CA LEU A 409 21.88 13.39 6.71
C LEU A 409 22.39 14.69 7.34
N TYR A 410 21.82 15.09 8.48
CA TYR A 410 22.29 16.23 9.28
C TYR A 410 23.73 16.03 9.76
N LEU A 411 24.06 14.86 10.34
CA LEU A 411 25.43 14.54 10.79
C LEU A 411 26.44 14.59 9.64
N PHE A 412 26.04 14.07 8.47
CA PHE A 412 26.88 14.10 7.28
C PHE A 412 27.12 15.52 6.78
N HIS A 413 26.07 16.37 6.77
CA HIS A 413 26.18 17.76 6.35
C HIS A 413 27.09 18.56 7.29
N LYS A 414 26.96 18.36 8.60
CA LYS A 414 27.81 19.00 9.63
C LYS A 414 29.23 18.44 9.68
N SER A 415 29.58 17.50 8.80
CA SER A 415 30.90 16.83 8.78
C SER A 415 31.28 16.15 10.10
N MET A 416 30.25 15.76 10.87
CA MET A 416 30.41 14.94 12.08
C MET A 416 30.73 13.50 11.73
N ILE A 417 30.21 13.03 10.60
CA ILE A 417 30.52 11.75 9.97
C ILE A 417 30.99 11.96 8.53
N ASN A 418 31.85 11.08 8.04
CA ASN A 418 32.35 11.10 6.67
C ASN A 418 31.45 10.29 5.70
N LYS A 419 31.76 10.33 4.40
CA LYS A 419 30.94 9.68 3.37
C LYS A 419 30.89 8.15 3.51
N THR A 420 31.98 7.53 3.96
CA THR A 420 32.07 6.07 4.16
C THR A 420 31.20 5.67 5.35
N GLU A 421 31.33 6.37 6.47
CA GLU A 421 30.52 6.18 7.69
C GLU A 421 29.03 6.38 7.41
N TYR A 422 28.66 7.45 6.69
CA TYR A 422 27.29 7.69 6.26
C TYR A 422 26.74 6.55 5.39
N SER A 423 27.56 5.99 4.51
CA SER A 423 27.15 4.87 3.66
C SER A 423 26.99 3.57 4.46
N SER A 424 27.85 3.33 5.47
CA SER A 424 27.73 2.18 6.38
C SER A 424 26.46 2.27 7.21
N LEU A 425 26.24 3.41 7.89
CA LEU A 425 25.04 3.64 8.67
C LEU A 425 23.77 3.52 7.84
N LYS A 426 23.77 3.99 6.58
CA LYS A 426 22.62 3.82 5.69
C LYS A 426 22.35 2.35 5.35
N ALA A 427 23.39 1.53 5.18
CA ALA A 427 23.23 0.09 4.96
C ALA A 427 22.69 -0.61 6.22
N ASP A 428 23.18 -0.22 7.39
CA ASP A 428 22.74 -0.78 8.67
C ASP A 428 21.32 -0.32 9.04
N TYR A 429 20.93 0.91 8.69
CA TYR A 429 19.55 1.39 8.80
C TYR A 429 18.58 0.50 8.03
N GLN A 430 18.93 0.13 6.78
CA GLN A 430 18.10 -0.78 6.00
C GLN A 430 17.96 -2.14 6.69
N ILE A 431 19.05 -2.66 7.26
CA ILE A 431 19.03 -3.91 8.02
C ILE A 431 18.19 -3.79 9.30
N ARG A 432 18.20 -2.64 9.96
CA ARG A 432 17.33 -2.36 11.11
C ARG A 432 15.86 -2.32 10.70
N CYS A 433 15.51 -1.62 9.62
CA CYS A 433 14.15 -1.61 9.08
C CYS A 433 13.68 -3.02 8.74
N ASP A 434 14.53 -3.81 8.09
CA ASP A 434 14.24 -5.20 7.76
C ASP A 434 14.12 -6.07 9.03
N SER A 435 14.81 -5.72 10.12
CA SER A 435 14.77 -6.44 11.40
C SER A 435 13.52 -6.11 12.23
N ALA A 436 13.05 -4.85 12.19
CA ALA A 436 11.87 -4.35 12.90
C ALA A 436 10.54 -4.76 12.25
N HIS A 437 10.54 -5.01 10.94
CA HIS A 437 9.39 -5.55 10.21
C HIS A 437 9.49 -7.06 10.06
N PRO A 438 8.39 -7.81 9.85
CA PRO A 438 8.42 -9.27 9.64
C PRO A 438 9.01 -9.67 8.28
N THR A 439 10.24 -9.24 8.01
CA THR A 439 11.08 -9.53 6.85
C THR A 439 11.88 -10.81 7.11
N THR A 440 12.38 -11.47 6.06
CA THR A 440 13.22 -12.69 6.17
C THR A 440 14.69 -12.42 5.94
N ILE A 441 15.16 -11.31 6.47
CA ILE A 441 16.59 -11.12 6.56
C ILE A 441 17.16 -12.25 7.44
N ILE A 442 18.05 -13.05 6.87
CA ILE A 442 18.81 -14.06 7.63
C ILE A 442 20.06 -13.33 8.09
N LEU A 443 20.02 -12.85 9.33
CA LEU A 443 21.17 -12.21 9.94
C LEU A 443 22.19 -13.27 10.36
N THR A 444 23.45 -13.02 10.04
CA THR A 444 24.57 -13.77 10.61
C THR A 444 25.08 -13.02 11.83
N THR A 445 25.55 -13.75 12.84
CA THR A 445 26.16 -13.14 14.04
C THR A 445 27.28 -12.16 13.67
N THR A 446 28.08 -12.49 12.65
CA THR A 446 29.15 -11.62 12.14
C THR A 446 28.63 -10.29 11.61
N LYS A 447 27.48 -10.27 10.91
CA LYS A 447 26.90 -9.01 10.42
C LYS A 447 26.29 -8.18 11.54
N VAL A 448 25.71 -8.81 12.56
CA VAL A 448 25.21 -8.09 13.74
C VAL A 448 26.37 -7.49 14.54
N ILE A 449 27.46 -8.23 14.74
CA ILE A 449 28.69 -7.72 15.37
C ILE A 449 29.20 -6.48 14.61
N SER A 450 29.26 -6.51 13.28
CA SER A 450 29.64 -5.35 12.47
C SER A 450 28.74 -4.13 12.69
N ILE A 451 27.43 -4.32 12.91
CA ILE A 451 26.50 -3.21 13.21
C ILE A 451 26.79 -2.62 14.60
N PHE A 452 27.10 -3.46 15.58
CA PHE A 452 27.51 -3.00 16.92
C PHE A 452 28.83 -2.21 16.84
N GLU A 453 29.83 -2.72 16.10
CA GLU A 453 31.10 -2.03 15.87
C GLU A 453 30.91 -0.67 15.16
N ASP A 454 30.04 -0.61 14.14
CA ASP A 454 29.72 0.62 13.40
C ASP A 454 29.00 1.65 14.29
N ILE A 455 27.99 1.24 15.07
CA ILE A 455 27.29 2.15 15.99
C ILE A 455 28.22 2.64 17.10
N TYR A 456 29.04 1.76 17.67
CA TYR A 456 30.02 2.13 18.69
C TYR A 456 31.01 3.17 18.14
N SER A 457 31.66 2.87 17.01
CA SER A 457 32.73 3.72 16.47
C SER A 457 32.22 5.05 15.90
N ILE A 458 31.09 5.03 15.18
CA ILE A 458 30.59 6.20 14.45
C ILE A 458 29.78 7.13 15.36
N ILE A 459 29.04 6.57 16.34
CA ILE A 459 28.13 7.34 17.19
C ILE A 459 28.73 7.54 18.59
N PHE A 460 28.97 6.46 19.34
CA PHE A 460 29.31 6.58 20.77
C PHE A 460 30.76 6.98 21.06
N ASN A 461 31.72 6.49 20.27
CA ASN A 461 33.14 6.77 20.42
C ASN A 461 33.62 7.97 19.56
N ASN A 462 32.69 8.65 18.89
CA ASN A 462 33.00 9.80 18.05
C ASN A 462 33.05 11.09 18.89
N LYS A 463 34.25 11.65 19.05
CA LYS A 463 34.47 12.90 19.80
C LYS A 463 33.69 14.11 19.28
N LYS A 464 33.23 14.09 18.03
CA LYS A 464 32.42 15.18 17.46
C LYS A 464 30.94 15.12 17.88
N LEU A 465 30.51 14.01 18.48
CA LEU A 465 29.13 13.75 18.95
C LEU A 465 29.02 13.71 20.48
N GLN A 466 30.13 13.91 21.19
CA GLN A 466 30.22 14.03 22.64
C GLN A 466 30.21 15.51 23.03
#